data_AF-A0A853KA21-F1
#
_entry.id   AF-A0A853KA21-F1
#
_cell.length_a   1.000
_cell.length_b   1.000
_cell.length_c   1.000
_cell.angle_alpha   90.00
_cell.angle_beta   90.00
_cell.angle_gamma   90.00
#
_symmetry.space_group_name_H-M   'P 1'
#
loop_
_entity.id
_entity.type
_entity.pdbx_description
1 polymer ?
#
loop_
_entity_poly.entity_id
_entity_poly.type
_entity_poly.pdbx_seq_one_letter_code
_entity_poly.pdbx_strand_id
1 'polypeptide(L)' 'MDKILVPRPVFEGLEAIRQSGAVNMFDFGSVLRMAEMLTQKDAARWLLNHKREYLQGVLYGIEPEE' A
#
# COMPACT_ATOMS: atom_id res chain seq x y z
N MET A 1 5.43 -12.80 13.48
CA MET A 1 4.39 -12.03 12.79
C MET A 1 4.64 -12.18 11.33
N ASP A 2 3.61 -12.56 10.60
CA ASP A 2 3.74 -12.94 9.19
C ASP A 2 3.60 -11.70 8.31
N LYS A 3 4.27 -11.72 7.16
CA LYS A 3 4.20 -10.64 6.17
C LYS A 3 2.79 -10.58 5.59
N ILE A 4 2.37 -9.39 5.17
CA ILE A 4 1.08 -9.19 4.52
C ILE A 4 1.24 -9.45 3.03
N LEU A 5 0.63 -10.54 2.56
CA LEU A 5 0.52 -10.83 1.14
C LEU A 5 -0.58 -9.97 0.52
N VAL A 6 -0.27 -9.34 -0.61
CA VAL A 6 -1.23 -8.53 -1.36
C VAL A 6 -1.18 -8.89 -2.84
N PRO A 7 -2.28 -8.71 -3.60
CA PRO A 7 -2.26 -8.93 -5.03
C PRO A 7 -1.14 -8.12 -5.71
N ARG A 8 -0.49 -8.71 -6.72
CA ARG A 8 0.65 -8.06 -7.42
C ARG A 8 0.38 -6.62 -7.88
N PRO A 9 -0.80 -6.26 -8.46
CA PRO A 9 -1.10 -4.87 -8.83
C PRO A 9 -1.14 -3.92 -7.62
N VAL A 10 -1.60 -4.41 -6.46
CA VAL A 10 -1.60 -3.63 -5.20
C VAL A 10 -0.17 -3.39 -4.75
N PHE A 11 0.67 -4.44 -4.76
CA PHE A 11 2.07 -4.34 -4.39
C PHE A 11 2.82 -3.32 -5.26
N GLU A 12 2.68 -3.41 -6.59
CA GLU A 12 3.31 -2.49 -7.53
C GLU A 12 2.87 -1.04 -7.31
N GLY A 13 1.57 -0.82 -7.06
CA GLY A 13 1.05 0.51 -6.75
C GLY A 13 1.60 1.07 -5.44
N LEU A 14 1.68 0.25 -4.38
CA LEU A 14 2.25 0.65 -3.10
C LEU A 14 3.77 0.89 -3.19
N GLU A 15 4.49 0.07 -3.97
CA GLU A 15 5.91 0.26 -4.23
C GLU A 15 6.20 1.53 -5.02
N ALA A 16 5.38 1.84 -6.03
CA ALA A 16 5.51 3.10 -6.76
C ALA A 16 5.35 4.32 -5.83
N ILE A 17 4.38 4.28 -4.92
CA ILE A 17 4.19 5.32 -3.89
C ILE A 17 5.41 5.39 -2.96
N ARG A 18 5.88 4.25 -2.47
CA ARG A 18 7.05 4.18 -1.58
C ARG A 18 8.31 4.75 -2.25
N GLN A 19 8.57 4.35 -3.50
CA GLN A 19 9.73 4.77 -4.27
C GLN A 19 9.67 6.26 -4.65
N SER A 20 8.47 6.84 -4.73
CA SER A 20 8.34 8.28 -4.96
C SER A 20 8.94 9.12 -3.82
N GLY A 21 9.02 8.57 -2.60
CA GLY A 21 9.49 9.28 -1.41
C GLY A 21 8.63 10.49 -1.00
N ALA A 22 7.47 10.70 -1.65
CA ALA A 22 6.68 11.91 -1.51
C ALA A 22 5.72 11.89 -0.31
N VAL A 23 5.44 10.70 0.25
CA VAL A 23 4.59 10.52 1.45
C VAL A 23 5.26 9.58 2.44
N ASN A 24 4.93 9.76 3.71
CA ASN A 24 5.27 8.81 4.75
C ASN A 24 4.33 7.59 4.67
N MET A 25 4.89 6.39 4.54
CA MET A 25 4.11 5.15 4.48
C MET A 25 3.35 4.82 5.78
N PHE A 26 3.71 5.45 6.91
CA PHE A 26 2.92 5.36 8.14
C PHE A 26 1.69 6.29 8.15
N ASP A 27 1.66 7.29 7.27
CA ASP A 27 0.50 8.16 7.10
C ASP A 27 -0.45 7.57 6.05
N PHE A 28 -1.35 6.71 6.52
CA PHE A 28 -2.38 6.07 5.71
C PHE A 28 -3.21 7.07 4.88
N GLY A 29 -3.53 8.25 5.43
CA GLY A 29 -4.35 9.24 4.72
C GLY A 29 -3.62 9.81 3.51
N SER A 30 -2.35 10.15 3.69
CA SER A 30 -1.49 10.63 2.60
C SER A 30 -1.23 9.55 1.55
N VAL A 31 -1.02 8.29 1.96
CA VAL A 31 -0.82 7.17 1.05
C VAL A 31 -2.06 6.89 0.22
N LEU A 32 -3.25 6.82 0.84
CA LEU A 32 -4.50 6.61 0.13
C LEU A 32 -4.74 7.71 -0.90
N ARG A 33 -4.57 8.98 -0.50
CA ARG A 33 -4.70 10.12 -1.42
C ARG A 33 -3.69 10.03 -2.57
N MET A 34 -2.46 9.63 -2.29
CA MET A 34 -1.45 9.46 -3.33
C MET A 34 -1.78 8.31 -4.29
N ALA A 35 -2.31 7.20 -3.78
CA ALA A 35 -2.76 6.09 -4.61
C ALA A 35 -3.88 6.52 -5.58
N GLU A 36 -4.83 7.31 -5.10
CA GLU A 36 -5.89 7.90 -5.94
C GLU A 36 -5.32 8.86 -7.00
N MET A 37 -4.37 9.73 -6.60
CA MET A 37 -3.74 10.70 -7.51
C MET A 37 -2.90 10.06 -8.61
N LEU A 38 -2.16 8.99 -8.28
CA LEU A 38 -1.32 8.26 -9.24
C LEU A 38 -2.12 7.28 -10.10
N THR A 39 -3.46 7.28 -10.01
CA THR A 39 -4.34 6.34 -10.72
C THR A 39 -4.04 4.87 -10.39
N GLN A 40 -3.46 4.61 -9.22
CA GLN A 40 -3.19 3.26 -8.70
C GLN A 40 -4.48 2.68 -8.10
N LYS A 41 -5.46 2.41 -8.96
CA LYS A 41 -6.84 2.08 -8.55
C LYS A 41 -6.92 0.84 -7.69
N ASP A 42 -6.12 -0.19 -8.00
CA ASP A 42 -6.08 -1.42 -7.21
C ASP A 42 -5.53 -1.17 -5.80
N ALA A 43 -4.43 -0.43 -5.70
CA ALA A 43 -3.86 -0.06 -4.41
C ALA A 43 -4.82 0.82 -3.59
N ALA A 44 -5.42 1.85 -4.19
CA ALA A 44 -6.39 2.71 -3.53
C ALA A 44 -7.61 1.90 -3.03
N ARG A 45 -8.15 1.01 -3.88
CA ARG A 45 -9.28 0.16 -3.51
C ARG A 45 -8.92 -0.81 -2.38
N TRP A 46 -7.73 -1.39 -2.43
CA TRP A 46 -7.26 -2.30 -1.39
C TRP A 46 -7.06 -1.56 -0.06
N LEU A 47 -6.41 -0.39 -0.07
CA LEU A 47 -6.20 0.44 1.13
C LEU A 47 -7.51 0.80 1.84
N LEU A 48 -8.56 1.13 1.09
CA LEU A 48 -9.89 1.44 1.65
C LEU A 48 -10.51 0.26 2.41
N ASN A 49 -10.27 -0.97 1.97
CA ASN A 49 -10.86 -2.17 2.56
C ASN A 49 -9.94 -2.86 3.59
N HIS A 50 -8.64 -2.57 3.56
CA HIS A 50 -7.60 -3.30 4.29
C HIS A 50 -6.67 -2.38 5.10
N LYS A 51 -7.22 -1.32 5.72
CA LYS A 51 -6.44 -0.34 6.49
C LYS A 51 -5.57 -0.98 7.58
N ARG A 52 -6.10 -1.96 8.31
CA ARG A 52 -5.37 -2.60 9.41
C ARG A 52 -4.22 -3.44 8.88
N GLU A 53 -4.49 -4.24 7.85
CA GLU A 53 -3.52 -5.08 7.18
C GLU A 53 -2.42 -4.22 6.55
N TYR A 54 -2.76 -3.07 5.95
CA TYR A 54 -1.77 -2.11 5.48
C TYR A 54 -0.85 -1.64 6.59
N LEU A 55 -1.39 -1.15 7.71
CA LEU A 55 -0.57 -0.64 8.82
C LEU A 55 0.32 -1.73 9.43
N GLN A 56 -0.18 -2.97 9.51
CA GLN A 56 0.63 -4.12 9.89
C GLN A 56 1.73 -4.41 8.86
N GLY A 57 1.41 -4.37 7.58
CA GLY A 57 2.36 -4.57 6.49
C GLY A 57 3.47 -3.52 6.47
N VAL A 58 3.16 -2.25 6.76
CA VAL A 58 4.18 -1.19 6.90
C VAL A 58 5.16 -1.50 8.04
N LEU A 59 4.69 -2.14 9.11
CA LEU A 59 5.53 -2.51 10.27
C LEU A 59 6.33 -3.80 10.05
N TYR A 60 5.73 -4.80 9.41
CA TYR A 60 6.25 -6.18 9.38
C TYR A 60 6.64 -6.68 7.98
N GLY A 61 6.33 -5.92 6.93
CA GLY A 61 6.60 -6.24 5.53
C GLY A 61 5.31 -6.52 4.73
N ILE A 62 5.33 -6.05 3.48
CA ILE A 62 4.32 -6.33 2.45
C ILE A 62 5.02 -7.09 1.32
N GLU A 63 4.41 -8.17 0.84
CA GLU A 63 4.91 -8.95 -0.30
C GLU A 63 3.79 -9.22 -1.31
N PRO A 64 4.12 -9.37 -2.61
CA PRO A 64 3.14 -9.78 -3.59
C PRO A 64 2.73 -11.24 -3.36
N GLU A 65 1.46 -11.55 -3.57
CA GLU A 65 0.98 -12.92 -3.77
C GLU A 65 1.70 -13.56 -4.97
N GLU A 66 1.96 -14.88 -4.88
CA GLU A 66 2.63 -15.66 -5.94
C GLU A 66 1.87 -15.63 -7.27
#